data_AF-A0A835YLJ6-F1
#
_entry.id   AF-A0A835YLJ6-F1
#
_cell.length_a   1.000
_cell.length_b   1.000
_cell.length_c   1.000
_cell.angle_alpha   90.00
_cell.angle_beta   90.00
_cell.angle_gamma   90.00
#
_symmetry.space_group_name_H-M   'P 1'
#
loop_
_entity.id
_entity.type
_entity.pdbx_description
1 polymer ?
#
loop_
_entity_poly.entity_id
_entity_poly.type
_entity_poly.pdbx_seq_one_letter_code
_entity_poly.pdbx_strand_id
1 'polypeptide(L)'
;MQAEERQLVARLFRWGVQCLSVFTRNPAADADGGEGKEAIDAFAGAFTVLEPYNLRTTVGPHIPALYAAMLDDTGLLSVPQQLLANSMATLTMADVLLTFLVAQMDDLKAQALLRASVLMRLFKLVLGSVSLFGPNETVLRPHLQTIILSCLRYTTRVNNPLNYYLLLRALFRSIAGGKFDHSYKEILPILPLLLTELSKLYSTAQDDLTRAILIELCLTVPVRLASLLPHLPLMLRLMVRALSAQQRGELHGLALRTLEFWVDNLMPDYCCAVLSQDPALQTDIMAALCSNLRPPPYPFGTIALRLVGKLGGRNRHFLPEAMALPMAPTPWNADVCLQVIGLGLGQGWCSAM
;
A
#
# COMPACT_ATOMS: atom_id res chain seq x y z
N MET A 1 -26.57 12.44 30.55
CA MET A 1 -26.98 13.62 29.77
C MET A 1 -28.42 13.43 29.29
N GLN A 2 -29.31 14.38 29.58
CA GLN A 2 -30.72 14.28 29.18
C GLN A 2 -30.90 14.49 27.67
N ALA A 3 -32.08 14.17 27.12
CA ALA A 3 -32.34 14.30 25.68
C ALA A 3 -32.28 15.76 25.20
N GLU A 4 -32.78 16.70 25.98
CA GLU A 4 -32.76 18.13 25.65
C GLU A 4 -31.34 18.70 25.63
N GLU A 5 -30.53 18.38 26.64
CA GLU A 5 -29.12 18.76 26.70
C GLU A 5 -28.37 18.24 25.47
N ARG A 6 -28.61 16.99 25.06
CA ARG A 6 -27.98 16.41 23.86
C ARG A 6 -28.34 17.19 22.60
N GLN A 7 -29.58 17.64 22.48
CA GLN A 7 -29.98 18.48 21.35
C GLN A 7 -29.28 19.84 21.36
N LEU A 8 -29.11 20.45 22.54
CA LEU A 8 -28.35 21.70 22.66
C LEU A 8 -26.90 21.52 22.25
N VAL A 9 -26.24 20.44 22.68
CA VAL A 9 -24.85 20.13 22.28
C VAL A 9 -24.73 19.77 20.80
N ALA A 10 -25.70 19.06 20.22
CA ALA A 10 -25.73 18.81 18.78
C ALA A 10 -25.85 20.13 17.99
N ARG A 11 -26.72 21.06 18.44
CA ARG A 11 -26.81 22.41 17.86
C ARG A 11 -25.50 23.17 18.02
N LEU A 12 -24.86 23.10 19.19
CA LEU A 12 -23.55 23.72 19.43
C LEU A 12 -22.51 23.19 18.44
N PHE A 13 -22.47 21.89 18.19
CA PHE A 13 -21.56 21.31 17.21
C PHE A 13 -21.84 21.84 15.80
N ARG A 14 -23.11 21.81 15.35
CA ARG A 14 -23.51 22.29 14.03
C ARG A 14 -23.16 23.77 13.81
N TRP A 15 -23.56 24.64 14.73
CA TRP A 15 -23.29 26.08 14.63
C TRP A 15 -21.82 26.39 14.83
N GLY A 16 -21.13 25.66 15.72
CA GLY A 16 -19.69 25.81 15.94
C GLY A 16 -18.87 25.52 14.69
N VAL A 17 -19.19 24.46 13.95
CA VAL A 17 -18.53 24.16 12.65
C VAL A 17 -18.72 25.32 11.65
N GLN A 18 -19.92 25.90 11.60
CA GLN A 18 -20.18 27.05 10.72
C GLN A 18 -19.40 28.29 11.16
N CYS A 19 -19.36 28.59 12.46
CA CYS A 19 -18.58 29.70 13.00
C CYS A 19 -17.08 29.54 12.72
N LEU A 20 -16.54 28.33 12.91
CA LEU A 20 -15.13 28.04 12.61
C LEU A 20 -14.81 28.25 11.12
N SER A 21 -15.72 27.90 10.21
CA SER A 21 -15.53 28.15 8.78
C SER A 21 -15.48 29.64 8.41
N VAL A 22 -16.13 30.50 9.20
CA VAL A 22 -16.07 31.97 9.01
C VAL A 22 -14.82 32.54 9.66
N PHE A 23 -14.47 32.06 10.85
CA PHE A 23 -13.32 32.53 11.62
C PHE A 23 -11.99 32.27 10.90
N THR A 24 -11.80 31.06 10.37
CA THR A 24 -10.60 30.65 9.62
C THR A 24 -10.46 31.34 8.27
N ARG A 25 -11.56 31.82 7.67
CA ARG A 25 -11.53 32.59 6.43
C ARG A 25 -11.08 34.04 6.62
N ASN A 26 -11.05 34.53 7.86
CA ASN A 26 -10.69 35.92 8.13
C ASN A 26 -9.15 36.08 8.10
N PRO A 27 -8.57 36.80 7.12
CA PRO A 27 -7.11 36.96 7.02
C PRO A 27 -6.48 37.68 8.22
N ALA A 28 -7.28 38.36 9.04
CA ALA A 28 -6.81 38.94 10.31
C ALA A 28 -6.49 37.88 11.38
N ALA A 29 -7.16 36.71 11.36
CA ALA A 29 -6.93 35.63 12.32
C ALA A 29 -5.62 34.86 12.06
N ASP A 30 -5.13 34.88 10.81
CA ASP A 30 -3.83 34.30 10.45
C ASP A 30 -2.65 35.25 10.74
N ALA A 31 -2.90 36.56 10.85
CA ALA A 31 -1.87 37.56 11.13
C ALA A 31 -1.32 37.45 12.57
N ASP A 32 -2.12 36.95 13.51
CA ASP A 32 -1.73 36.71 14.91
C ASP A 32 -1.20 35.28 15.17
N GLY A 33 -0.90 34.52 14.11
CA GLY A 33 0.02 33.38 14.22
C GLY A 33 -0.46 32.18 15.05
N GLY A 34 -1.77 31.91 15.13
CA GLY A 34 -2.26 30.67 15.74
C GLY A 34 -3.70 30.65 16.24
N GLU A 35 -4.36 31.79 16.40
CA GLU A 35 -5.70 31.87 17.04
C GLU A 35 -6.74 30.97 16.36
N GLY A 36 -6.74 30.91 15.02
CA GLY A 36 -7.62 30.03 14.24
C GLY A 36 -7.47 28.55 14.62
N LYS A 37 -6.23 28.11 14.78
CA LYS A 37 -5.92 26.73 15.15
C LYS A 37 -6.26 26.45 16.61
N GLU A 38 -5.94 27.37 17.51
CA GLU A 38 -6.30 27.27 18.93
C GLU A 38 -7.82 27.18 19.13
N ALA A 39 -8.60 27.96 18.37
CA ALA A 39 -10.06 27.91 18.41
C ALA A 39 -10.60 26.54 17.93
N ILE A 40 -10.04 25.99 16.85
CA ILE A 40 -10.44 24.65 16.38
C ILE A 40 -10.05 23.58 17.41
N ASP A 41 -8.85 23.70 17.99
CA ASP A 41 -8.34 22.76 18.99
C ASP A 41 -9.18 22.81 20.29
N ALA A 42 -9.57 24.01 20.73
CA ALA A 42 -10.48 24.18 21.88
C ALA A 42 -11.89 23.64 21.58
N PHE A 43 -12.41 23.90 20.38
CA PHE A 43 -13.70 23.37 19.94
C PHE A 43 -13.71 21.85 19.95
N ALA A 44 -12.73 21.21 19.31
CA ALA A 44 -12.66 19.76 19.26
C ALA A 44 -12.39 19.16 20.65
N GLY A 45 -11.53 19.80 21.46
CA GLY A 45 -11.29 19.45 22.86
C GLY A 45 -12.56 19.36 23.70
N ALA A 46 -13.51 20.28 23.52
CA ALA A 46 -14.77 20.28 24.27
C ALA A 46 -15.62 19.01 24.05
N PHE A 47 -15.53 18.37 22.89
CA PHE A 47 -16.29 17.15 22.58
C PHE A 47 -15.55 15.87 23.00
N THR A 48 -14.25 15.93 23.34
CA THR A 48 -13.49 14.75 23.76
C THR A 48 -13.90 14.17 25.12
N VAL A 49 -14.56 14.99 25.95
CA VAL A 49 -15.03 14.61 27.30
C VAL A 49 -16.40 13.91 27.25
N LEU A 50 -17.07 13.89 26.10
CA LEU A 50 -18.37 13.26 25.96
C LEU A 50 -18.27 11.73 25.99
N GLU A 51 -19.19 11.09 26.70
CA GLU A 51 -19.35 9.64 26.66
C GLU A 51 -19.67 9.14 25.22
N PRO A 52 -19.26 7.92 24.86
CA PRO A 52 -19.46 7.33 23.53
C PRO A 52 -20.87 7.49 22.94
N TYR A 53 -21.90 7.21 23.74
CA TYR A 53 -23.28 7.32 23.30
C TYR A 53 -23.67 8.77 22.97
N ASN A 54 -23.28 9.72 23.82
CA ASN A 54 -23.58 11.13 23.62
C ASN A 54 -22.85 11.64 22.37
N LEU A 55 -21.56 11.33 22.23
CA LEU A 55 -20.74 11.70 21.08
C LEU A 55 -21.34 11.19 19.76
N ARG A 56 -21.77 9.92 19.70
CA ARG A 56 -22.41 9.36 18.50
C ARG A 56 -23.66 10.15 18.12
N THR A 57 -24.51 10.45 19.11
CA THR A 57 -25.79 11.13 18.85
C THR A 57 -25.64 12.61 18.54
N THR A 58 -24.58 13.27 19.03
CA THR A 58 -24.34 14.70 18.81
C THR A 58 -23.52 14.96 17.55
N VAL A 59 -22.36 14.32 17.41
CA VAL A 59 -21.43 14.55 16.29
C VAL A 59 -21.83 13.74 15.05
N GLY A 60 -22.35 12.53 15.25
CA GLY A 60 -22.61 11.59 14.14
C GLY A 60 -23.51 12.12 13.03
N PRO A 61 -24.70 12.65 13.34
CA PRO A 61 -25.59 13.25 12.34
C PRO A 61 -25.00 14.46 11.61
N HIS A 62 -23.94 15.06 12.16
CA HIS A 62 -23.33 16.29 11.65
C HIS A 62 -22.02 16.04 10.89
N ILE A 63 -21.56 14.79 10.73
CA ILE A 63 -20.40 14.45 9.90
C ILE A 63 -20.54 14.93 8.45
N PRO A 64 -21.70 14.82 7.76
CA PRO A 64 -21.83 15.34 6.40
C PRO A 64 -21.65 16.87 6.32
N ALA A 65 -22.15 17.60 7.32
CA ALA A 65 -21.98 19.05 7.39
C ALA A 65 -20.52 19.44 7.68
N LEU A 66 -19.86 18.68 8.56
CA LEU A 66 -18.43 18.83 8.82
C LEU A 66 -17.60 18.54 7.56
N TYR A 67 -17.93 17.49 6.81
CA TYR A 67 -17.27 17.17 5.54
C TYR A 67 -17.42 18.30 4.53
N ALA A 68 -18.64 18.85 4.35
CA ALA A 68 -18.87 19.99 3.49
C ALA A 68 -18.02 21.21 3.90
N ALA A 69 -17.92 21.48 5.20
CA ALA A 69 -17.06 22.55 5.72
C ALA A 69 -15.56 22.27 5.48
N MET A 70 -15.11 21.01 5.50
CA MET A 70 -13.71 20.63 5.20
C MET A 70 -13.33 20.80 3.73
N LEU A 71 -14.31 20.72 2.82
CA LEU A 71 -14.08 21.01 1.40
C LEU A 71 -13.81 22.50 1.17
N ASP A 72 -14.41 23.33 2.03
CA ASP A 72 -14.31 24.77 2.03
C ASP A 72 -13.05 25.27 2.76
N ASP A 73 -12.73 24.68 3.92
CA ASP A 73 -11.51 24.93 4.69
C ASP A 73 -10.89 23.61 5.17
N THR A 74 -9.72 23.29 4.63
CA THR A 74 -8.99 22.06 4.99
C THR A 74 -8.37 22.09 6.40
N GLY A 75 -8.33 23.25 7.06
CA GLY A 75 -7.91 23.39 8.46
C GLY A 75 -8.81 22.62 9.42
N LEU A 76 -10.12 22.53 9.12
CA LEU A 76 -11.12 21.80 9.91
C LEU A 76 -10.86 20.29 10.01
N LEU A 77 -9.90 19.74 9.25
CA LEU A 77 -9.43 18.37 9.43
C LEU A 77 -8.78 18.12 10.79
N SER A 78 -8.36 19.16 11.51
CA SER A 78 -7.90 19.01 12.90
C SER A 78 -9.00 18.54 13.84
N VAL A 79 -10.28 18.87 13.60
CA VAL A 79 -11.41 18.43 14.44
C VAL A 79 -11.50 16.91 14.53
N PRO A 80 -11.69 16.14 13.43
CA PRO A 80 -11.71 14.68 13.51
C PRO A 80 -10.36 14.12 13.94
N GLN A 81 -9.24 14.76 13.59
CA GLN A 81 -7.91 14.31 14.01
C GLN A 81 -7.78 14.29 15.54
N GLN A 82 -8.22 15.35 16.22
CA GLN A 82 -8.19 15.40 17.69
C GLN A 82 -9.15 14.41 18.34
N LEU A 83 -10.37 14.30 17.81
CA LEU A 83 -11.35 13.33 18.32
C LEU A 83 -10.86 11.87 18.15
N LEU A 84 -10.16 11.57 17.06
CA LEU A 84 -9.55 10.26 16.81
C LEU A 84 -8.28 10.01 17.65
N ALA A 85 -7.60 11.07 18.08
CA ALA A 85 -6.42 10.99 18.94
C ALA A 85 -6.76 10.80 20.42
N ASN A 86 -8.01 11.06 20.83
CA ASN A 86 -8.44 10.91 22.21
C ASN A 86 -8.97 9.49 22.50
N SER A 87 -8.44 8.83 23.53
CA SER A 87 -8.77 7.44 23.88
C SER A 87 -10.25 7.21 24.25
N MET A 88 -10.98 8.23 24.72
CA MET A 88 -12.40 8.11 25.08
C MET A 88 -13.32 8.25 23.85
N ALA A 89 -12.94 9.09 22.90
CA ALA A 89 -13.74 9.42 21.72
C ALA A 89 -13.41 8.57 20.49
N THR A 90 -12.16 8.07 20.39
CA THR A 90 -11.57 7.50 19.17
C THR A 90 -12.40 6.38 18.56
N LEU A 91 -12.89 5.43 19.36
CA LEU A 91 -13.63 4.27 18.86
C LEU A 91 -14.96 4.69 18.21
N THR A 92 -15.71 5.55 18.89
CA THR A 92 -17.00 6.05 18.40
C THR A 92 -16.81 6.94 17.19
N MET A 93 -15.81 7.82 17.22
CA MET A 93 -15.52 8.72 16.12
C MET A 93 -15.06 7.94 14.88
N ALA A 94 -14.21 6.93 15.05
CA ALA A 94 -13.77 6.05 13.97
C ALA A 94 -14.96 5.34 13.32
N ASP A 95 -15.93 4.85 14.11
CA ASP A 95 -17.08 4.13 13.57
C ASP A 95 -18.01 5.01 12.74
N VAL A 96 -18.38 6.17 13.30
CA VAL A 96 -19.22 7.14 12.61
C VAL A 96 -18.53 7.64 11.34
N LEU A 97 -17.25 8.00 11.43
CA LEU A 97 -16.50 8.55 10.30
C LEU A 97 -16.28 7.48 9.22
N LEU A 98 -15.91 6.25 9.59
CA LEU A 98 -15.70 5.17 8.63
C LEU A 98 -17.00 4.80 7.90
N THR A 99 -18.13 4.74 8.61
CA THR A 99 -19.45 4.52 8.01
C THR A 99 -19.75 5.58 6.93
N PHE A 100 -19.48 6.85 7.23
CA PHE A 100 -19.63 7.94 6.27
C PHE A 100 -18.66 7.81 5.08
N LEU A 101 -17.38 7.53 5.32
CA LEU A 101 -16.36 7.43 4.28
C LEU A 101 -16.62 6.29 3.29
N VAL A 102 -17.10 5.14 3.79
CA VAL A 102 -17.48 4.00 2.94
C VAL A 102 -18.65 4.38 2.02
N ALA A 103 -19.62 5.15 2.52
CA ALA A 103 -20.74 5.64 1.70
C ALA A 103 -20.29 6.66 0.63
N GLN A 104 -19.20 7.40 0.86
CA GLN A 104 -18.69 8.43 -0.05
C GLN A 104 -17.54 7.95 -0.96
N MET A 105 -17.27 6.65 -1.09
CA MET A 105 -16.16 6.15 -1.91
C MET A 105 -16.25 6.54 -3.41
N ASP A 106 -17.44 6.91 -3.89
CA ASP A 106 -17.63 7.45 -5.23
C ASP A 106 -16.92 8.81 -5.46
N ASP A 107 -16.72 9.59 -4.40
CA ASP A 107 -16.07 10.92 -4.45
C ASP A 107 -14.54 10.83 -4.64
N LEU A 108 -13.96 9.63 -4.56
CA LEU A 108 -12.54 9.39 -4.85
C LEU A 108 -12.20 9.43 -6.35
N LYS A 109 -13.21 9.50 -7.22
CA LYS A 109 -13.03 9.66 -8.66
C LYS A 109 -12.24 10.94 -8.95
N ALA A 110 -11.27 10.85 -9.86
CA ALA A 110 -10.30 11.91 -10.13
C ALA A 110 -10.88 13.27 -10.55
N GLN A 111 -12.15 13.32 -10.98
CA GLN A 111 -12.82 14.55 -11.39
C GLN A 111 -13.04 15.55 -10.24
N ALA A 112 -12.95 15.12 -8.98
CA ALA A 112 -13.11 15.97 -7.81
C ALA A 112 -11.84 16.03 -6.95
N LEU A 113 -10.78 16.71 -7.44
CA LEU A 113 -9.46 16.77 -6.80
C LEU A 113 -9.51 17.12 -5.30
N LEU A 114 -10.27 18.14 -4.91
CA LEU A 114 -10.42 18.54 -3.51
C LEU A 114 -11.17 17.49 -2.68
N ARG A 115 -12.30 16.96 -3.20
CA ARG A 115 -13.08 15.93 -2.50
C ARG A 115 -12.27 14.67 -2.28
N ALA A 116 -11.59 14.19 -3.32
CA ALA A 116 -10.73 13.02 -3.24
C ALA A 116 -9.56 13.24 -2.26
N SER A 117 -8.96 14.43 -2.25
CA SER A 117 -7.89 14.79 -1.31
C SER A 117 -8.36 14.78 0.15
N VAL A 118 -9.47 15.46 0.45
CA VAL A 118 -10.04 15.54 1.81
C VAL A 118 -10.49 14.15 2.27
N LEU A 119 -11.17 13.39 1.42
CA LEU A 119 -11.64 12.04 1.71
C LEU A 119 -10.47 11.08 1.96
N MET A 120 -9.41 11.15 1.15
CA MET A 120 -8.17 10.41 1.36
C MET A 120 -7.49 10.77 2.69
N ARG A 121 -7.48 12.05 3.08
CA ARG A 121 -6.94 12.50 4.38
C ARG A 121 -7.77 11.94 5.53
N LEU A 122 -9.10 11.95 5.43
CA LEU A 122 -9.99 11.36 6.44
C LEU A 122 -9.78 9.84 6.57
N PHE A 123 -9.66 9.10 5.46
CA PHE A 123 -9.31 7.68 5.51
C PHE A 123 -7.97 7.46 6.21
N LYS A 124 -6.94 8.25 5.89
CA LYS A 124 -5.64 8.15 6.56
C LYS A 124 -5.72 8.46 8.06
N LEU A 125 -6.56 9.40 8.48
CA LEU A 125 -6.78 9.69 9.91
C LEU A 125 -7.41 8.49 10.63
N VAL A 126 -8.46 7.88 10.06
CA VAL A 126 -9.10 6.69 10.65
C VAL A 126 -8.14 5.50 10.66
N LEU A 127 -7.44 5.23 9.55
CA LEU A 127 -6.45 4.15 9.49
C LEU A 127 -5.27 4.39 10.44
N GLY A 128 -4.87 5.65 10.62
CA GLY A 128 -3.87 6.04 11.61
C GLY A 128 -4.35 5.79 13.05
N SER A 129 -5.62 6.07 13.35
CA SER A 129 -6.18 5.80 14.68
C SER A 129 -6.26 4.31 14.99
N VAL A 130 -6.44 3.44 13.98
CA VAL A 130 -6.35 1.98 14.14
C VAL A 130 -4.94 1.55 14.53
N SER A 131 -3.92 2.11 13.88
CA SER A 131 -2.52 1.83 14.24
C SER A 131 -2.13 2.37 15.62
N LEU A 132 -2.73 3.49 16.06
CA LEU A 132 -2.50 4.09 17.38
C LEU A 132 -3.25 3.37 18.51
N PHE A 133 -4.49 2.96 18.25
CA PHE A 133 -5.38 2.33 19.23
C PHE A 133 -5.88 0.98 18.71
N GLY A 134 -5.32 -0.10 19.25
CA GLY A 134 -5.73 -1.48 18.96
C GLY A 134 -7.25 -1.77 18.97
N PRO A 135 -8.07 -1.26 19.93
CA PRO A 135 -9.51 -1.56 19.93
C PRO A 135 -10.26 -1.03 18.70
N ASN A 136 -9.72 -0.04 17.99
CA ASN A 136 -10.33 0.50 16.77
C ASN A 136 -10.33 -0.51 15.61
N GLU A 137 -9.57 -1.60 15.69
CA GLU A 137 -9.63 -2.71 14.73
C GLU A 137 -11.06 -3.27 14.60
N THR A 138 -11.80 -3.32 15.72
CA THR A 138 -13.17 -3.86 15.76
C THR A 138 -14.14 -3.10 14.85
N VAL A 139 -13.89 -1.81 14.65
CA VAL A 139 -14.67 -0.91 13.80
C VAL A 139 -14.25 -1.03 12.34
N LEU A 140 -12.95 -1.20 12.06
CA LEU A 140 -12.45 -1.35 10.69
C LEU A 140 -12.90 -2.68 10.06
N ARG A 141 -12.89 -3.75 10.85
CA ARG A 141 -13.16 -5.13 10.42
C ARG A 141 -14.40 -5.30 9.53
N PRO A 142 -15.62 -4.86 9.90
CA PRO A 142 -16.82 -5.05 9.07
C PRO A 142 -16.77 -4.31 7.72
N HIS A 143 -15.98 -3.24 7.61
CA HIS A 143 -15.88 -2.45 6.39
C HIS A 143 -14.71 -2.88 5.48
N LEU A 144 -13.77 -3.66 6.00
CA LEU A 144 -12.52 -3.98 5.33
C LEU A 144 -12.72 -4.64 3.96
N GLN A 145 -13.50 -5.73 3.90
CA GLN A 145 -13.78 -6.41 2.63
C GLN A 145 -14.50 -5.48 1.65
N THR A 146 -15.49 -4.74 2.13
CA THR A 146 -16.26 -3.79 1.31
C THR A 146 -15.38 -2.71 0.71
N ILE A 147 -14.45 -2.13 1.47
CA ILE A 147 -13.49 -1.13 0.98
C ILE A 147 -12.60 -1.74 -0.10
N ILE A 148 -12.01 -2.91 0.16
CA ILE A 148 -11.10 -3.57 -0.78
C ILE A 148 -11.82 -3.89 -2.10
N LEU A 149 -12.98 -4.55 -2.03
CA LEU A 149 -13.75 -4.94 -3.21
C LEU A 149 -14.27 -3.73 -3.97
N SER A 150 -14.69 -2.68 -3.27
CA SER A 150 -15.13 -1.43 -3.89
C SER A 150 -13.97 -0.75 -4.62
N CYS A 151 -12.78 -0.65 -4.02
CA CYS A 151 -11.59 -0.13 -4.68
C CYS A 151 -11.28 -0.90 -5.97
N LEU A 152 -11.22 -2.24 -5.91
CA LEU A 152 -10.98 -3.08 -7.10
C LEU A 152 -12.07 -2.94 -8.16
N ARG A 153 -13.33 -2.74 -7.75
CA ARG A 153 -14.44 -2.50 -8.68
C ARG A 153 -14.33 -1.13 -9.36
N TYR A 154 -13.93 -0.09 -8.63
CA TYR A 154 -13.80 1.26 -9.19
C TYR A 154 -12.58 1.39 -10.10
N THR A 155 -11.50 0.63 -9.86
CA THR A 155 -10.30 0.71 -10.70
C THR A 155 -10.54 0.27 -12.14
N THR A 156 -11.53 -0.59 -12.38
CA THR A 156 -11.92 -1.05 -13.74
C THR A 156 -12.91 -0.12 -14.45
N ARG A 157 -13.58 0.78 -13.72
CA ARG A 157 -14.68 1.62 -14.22
C ARG A 157 -14.30 3.08 -14.44
N VAL A 158 -13.21 3.54 -13.83
CA VAL A 158 -12.83 4.96 -13.76
C VAL A 158 -11.57 5.20 -14.59
N ASN A 159 -11.56 6.28 -15.39
CA ASN A 159 -10.44 6.61 -16.29
C ASN A 159 -9.11 6.89 -15.56
N ASN A 160 -9.15 7.37 -14.32
CA ASN A 160 -7.96 7.58 -13.49
C ASN A 160 -8.18 6.98 -12.09
N PRO A 161 -7.74 5.73 -11.86
CA PRO A 161 -8.01 5.00 -10.64
C PRO A 161 -6.94 5.18 -9.54
N LEU A 162 -6.00 6.12 -9.70
CA LEU A 162 -4.84 6.27 -8.82
C LEU A 162 -5.20 6.44 -7.34
N ASN A 163 -6.25 7.22 -7.04
CA ASN A 163 -6.72 7.42 -5.66
C ASN A 163 -7.16 6.12 -4.99
N TYR A 164 -7.76 5.18 -5.74
CA TYR A 164 -8.17 3.89 -5.19
C TYR A 164 -6.96 3.00 -4.87
N TYR A 165 -5.91 3.04 -5.69
CA TYR A 165 -4.65 2.35 -5.39
C TYR A 165 -3.96 2.93 -4.15
N LEU A 166 -3.95 4.26 -4.00
CA LEU A 166 -3.40 4.91 -2.81
C LEU A 166 -4.19 4.58 -1.54
N LEU A 167 -5.52 4.44 -1.64
CA LEU A 167 -6.36 4.02 -0.52
C LEU A 167 -6.04 2.59 -0.10
N LEU A 168 -5.97 1.65 -1.05
CA LEU A 168 -5.54 0.27 -0.78
C LEU A 168 -4.17 0.22 -0.12
N ARG A 169 -3.23 1.05 -0.61
CA ARG A 169 -1.86 1.13 -0.07
C ARG A 169 -1.86 1.62 1.38
N ALA A 170 -2.63 2.66 1.67
CA ALA A 170 -2.79 3.16 3.04
C ALA A 170 -3.41 2.11 3.96
N LEU A 171 -4.42 1.38 3.49
CA LEU A 171 -5.11 0.33 4.24
C LEU A 171 -4.18 -0.85 4.54
N PHE A 172 -3.46 -1.36 3.54
CA PHE A 172 -2.50 -2.46 3.75
C PHE A 172 -1.38 -2.07 4.71
N ARG A 173 -0.82 -0.86 4.57
CA ARG A 173 0.22 -0.36 5.47
C ARG A 173 -0.27 -0.21 6.91
N SER A 174 -1.50 0.26 7.11
CA SER A 174 -2.11 0.41 8.44
C SER A 174 -2.28 -0.94 9.14
N ILE A 175 -2.70 -1.97 8.40
CA ILE A 175 -2.92 -3.32 8.94
C ILE A 175 -1.58 -4.06 9.15
N ALA A 176 -0.66 -3.99 8.19
CA ALA A 176 0.63 -4.69 8.26
C ALA A 176 1.53 -4.23 9.42
N GLY A 177 1.34 -3.00 9.91
CA GLY A 177 2.10 -2.45 11.03
C GLY A 177 1.66 -2.93 12.43
N GLY A 178 0.52 -3.63 12.55
CA GLY A 178 -0.06 -4.00 13.84
C GLY A 178 -0.31 -5.50 14.03
N LYS A 179 -0.60 -5.88 15.27
CA LYS A 179 -0.95 -7.25 15.67
C LYS A 179 -2.45 -7.53 15.44
N PHE A 180 -2.94 -7.27 14.22
CA PHE A 180 -4.37 -7.28 13.89
C PHE A 180 -4.84 -8.64 13.33
N ASP A 181 -4.90 -9.65 14.21
CA ASP A 181 -5.23 -11.02 13.83
C ASP A 181 -6.64 -11.22 13.25
N HIS A 182 -7.59 -10.35 13.58
CA HIS A 182 -8.97 -10.47 13.10
C HIS A 182 -9.12 -9.89 11.69
N SER A 183 -8.45 -8.77 11.42
CA SER A 183 -8.42 -8.15 10.10
C SER A 183 -7.83 -9.09 9.05
N TYR A 184 -6.80 -9.87 9.40
CA TYR A 184 -6.24 -10.90 8.51
C TYR A 184 -7.27 -11.94 8.11
N LYS A 185 -8.11 -12.40 9.05
CA LYS A 185 -9.13 -13.41 8.77
C LYS A 185 -10.19 -12.94 7.79
N GLU A 186 -10.47 -11.64 7.75
CA GLU A 186 -11.38 -11.05 6.75
C GLU A 186 -10.76 -10.97 5.35
N ILE A 187 -9.43 -10.88 5.23
CA ILE A 187 -8.74 -10.77 3.94
C ILE A 187 -8.54 -12.15 3.30
N LEU A 188 -8.36 -13.20 4.11
CA LEU A 188 -8.05 -14.54 3.61
C LEU A 188 -9.04 -15.06 2.53
N PRO A 189 -10.38 -14.94 2.67
CA PRO A 189 -11.32 -15.43 1.65
C PRO A 189 -11.21 -14.69 0.32
N ILE A 190 -10.83 -13.41 0.34
CA ILE A 190 -10.73 -12.57 -0.86
C ILE A 190 -9.31 -12.52 -1.44
N LEU A 191 -8.33 -13.13 -0.77
CA LEU A 191 -6.91 -13.08 -1.16
C LEU A 191 -6.66 -13.57 -2.60
N PRO A 192 -7.19 -14.72 -3.06
CA PRO A 192 -6.94 -15.18 -4.43
C PRO A 192 -7.51 -14.21 -5.47
N LEU A 193 -8.71 -13.68 -5.24
CA LEU A 193 -9.33 -12.68 -6.10
C LEU A 193 -8.49 -11.41 -6.14
N LEU A 194 -8.05 -10.93 -4.97
CA LEU A 194 -7.24 -9.72 -4.84
C LEU A 194 -5.94 -9.81 -5.63
N LEU A 195 -5.17 -10.89 -5.43
CA LEU A 195 -3.90 -11.07 -6.13
C LEU A 195 -4.10 -11.23 -7.64
N THR A 196 -5.16 -11.93 -8.06
CA THR A 196 -5.49 -12.11 -9.47
C THR A 196 -5.85 -10.77 -10.13
N GLU A 197 -6.74 -9.99 -9.51
CA GLU A 197 -7.13 -8.68 -10.03
C GLU A 197 -5.97 -7.69 -10.04
N LEU A 198 -5.15 -7.62 -8.99
CA LEU A 198 -3.95 -6.77 -8.98
C LEU A 198 -2.96 -7.16 -10.08
N SER A 199 -2.79 -8.46 -10.35
CA SER A 199 -1.91 -8.95 -11.41
C SER A 199 -2.41 -8.57 -12.81
N LYS A 200 -3.73 -8.59 -13.01
CA LYS A 200 -4.38 -8.16 -14.25
C LYS A 200 -4.28 -6.64 -14.42
N LEU A 201 -4.50 -5.88 -13.36
CA LEU A 201 -4.33 -4.42 -13.39
C LEU A 201 -2.89 -4.05 -13.73
N TYR A 202 -1.91 -4.80 -13.20
CA TYR A 202 -0.51 -4.62 -13.54
C TYR A 202 -0.23 -4.82 -15.03
N SER A 203 -0.76 -5.88 -15.66
CA SER A 203 -0.54 -6.13 -17.09
C SER A 203 -1.20 -5.09 -17.99
N THR A 204 -2.29 -4.46 -17.54
CA THR A 204 -2.96 -3.38 -18.28
C THR A 204 -2.34 -2.00 -18.05
N ALA A 205 -1.59 -1.80 -16.97
CA ALA A 205 -1.02 -0.51 -16.63
C ALA A 205 0.09 -0.11 -17.62
N GLN A 206 0.02 1.12 -18.13
CA GLN A 206 1.04 1.69 -19.02
C GLN A 206 2.06 2.56 -18.27
N ASP A 207 1.61 3.23 -17.21
CA ASP A 207 2.39 4.15 -16.40
C ASP A 207 3.27 3.43 -15.36
N ASP A 208 4.54 3.82 -15.27
CA ASP A 208 5.53 3.20 -14.38
C ASP A 208 5.23 3.47 -12.90
N LEU A 209 4.68 4.63 -12.57
CA LEU A 209 4.28 4.95 -11.20
C LEU A 209 3.14 4.01 -10.77
N THR A 210 2.12 3.85 -11.60
CA THR A 210 1.00 2.93 -11.33
C THR A 210 1.48 1.48 -11.19
N ARG A 211 2.39 1.04 -12.06
CA ARG A 211 3.01 -0.29 -11.96
C ARG A 211 3.77 -0.49 -10.66
N ALA A 212 4.55 0.50 -10.22
CA ALA A 212 5.28 0.45 -8.96
C ALA A 212 4.33 0.32 -7.75
N ILE A 213 3.22 1.09 -7.73
CA ILE A 213 2.20 0.98 -6.67
C ILE A 213 1.55 -0.40 -6.68
N LEU A 214 1.20 -0.95 -7.84
CA LEU A 214 0.57 -2.26 -7.93
C LEU A 214 1.50 -3.39 -7.46
N ILE A 215 2.79 -3.32 -7.79
CA ILE A 215 3.80 -4.24 -7.24
C ILE A 215 3.88 -4.10 -5.72
N GLU A 216 3.99 -2.86 -5.20
CA GLU A 216 4.01 -2.61 -3.76
C GLU A 216 2.77 -3.19 -3.07
N LEU A 217 1.58 -2.99 -3.63
CA LEU A 217 0.32 -3.55 -3.11
C LEU A 217 0.36 -5.06 -3.03
N CYS A 218 0.90 -5.74 -4.06
CA CYS A 218 1.03 -7.20 -4.06
C CYS A 218 2.03 -7.68 -2.99
N LEU A 219 3.15 -6.98 -2.80
CA LEU A 219 4.19 -7.38 -1.85
C LEU A 219 3.86 -7.02 -0.39
N THR A 220 2.95 -6.08 -0.18
CA THR A 220 2.53 -5.58 1.15
C THR A 220 1.18 -6.10 1.60
N VAL A 221 0.63 -7.11 0.91
CA VAL A 221 -0.65 -7.72 1.28
C VAL A 221 -0.55 -8.20 2.74
N PRO A 222 -1.40 -7.68 3.65
CA PRO A 222 -1.35 -8.00 5.06
C PRO A 222 -1.94 -9.41 5.24
N VAL A 223 -1.12 -10.45 5.13
CA VAL A 223 -1.49 -11.86 5.34
C VAL A 223 -0.27 -12.64 5.84
N ARG A 224 -0.50 -13.74 6.59
CA ARG A 224 0.55 -14.66 7.04
C ARG A 224 1.24 -15.35 5.85
N LEU A 225 2.56 -15.53 5.94
CA LEU A 225 3.38 -16.17 4.91
C LEU A 225 2.83 -17.53 4.45
N ALA A 226 2.36 -18.36 5.39
CA ALA A 226 1.80 -19.67 5.10
C ALA A 226 0.60 -19.62 4.13
N SER A 227 -0.22 -18.57 4.21
CA SER A 227 -1.38 -18.39 3.32
C SER A 227 -0.98 -17.79 1.97
N LEU A 228 0.21 -17.19 1.86
CA LEU A 228 0.77 -16.67 0.60
C LEU A 228 1.47 -17.75 -0.23
N LEU A 229 1.82 -18.90 0.36
CA LEU A 229 2.53 -20.00 -0.32
C LEU A 229 1.93 -20.39 -1.68
N PRO A 230 0.60 -20.58 -1.83
CA PRO A 230 0.01 -20.97 -3.11
C PRO A 230 0.16 -19.92 -4.21
N HIS A 231 0.40 -18.65 -3.83
CA HIS A 231 0.51 -17.52 -4.74
C HIS A 231 1.96 -17.03 -4.91
N LEU A 232 2.92 -17.67 -4.24
CA LEU A 232 4.32 -17.29 -4.23
C LEU A 232 4.95 -17.20 -5.64
N PRO A 233 4.66 -18.09 -6.61
CA PRO A 233 5.18 -17.95 -7.98
C PRO A 233 4.75 -16.64 -8.66
N LEU A 234 3.50 -16.23 -8.47
CA LEU A 234 2.97 -14.97 -9.02
C LEU A 234 3.69 -13.78 -8.38
N MET A 235 3.86 -13.79 -7.05
CA MET A 235 4.54 -12.71 -6.34
C MET A 235 6.02 -12.61 -6.71
N LEU A 236 6.72 -13.73 -6.85
CA LEU A 236 8.12 -13.76 -7.28
C LEU A 236 8.31 -13.12 -8.67
N ARG A 237 7.40 -13.37 -9.62
CA ARG A 237 7.43 -12.70 -10.94
C ARG A 237 7.30 -11.18 -10.81
N LEU A 238 6.43 -10.70 -9.92
CA LEU A 238 6.30 -9.26 -9.64
C LEU A 238 7.54 -8.70 -8.93
N MET A 239 8.20 -9.49 -8.08
CA MET A 239 9.45 -9.10 -7.43
C MET A 239 10.61 -8.96 -8.41
N VAL A 240 10.76 -9.87 -9.37
CA VAL A 240 11.76 -9.70 -10.45
C VAL A 240 11.56 -8.36 -11.13
N ARG A 241 10.32 -8.03 -11.49
CA ARG A 241 9.97 -6.75 -12.13
C ARG A 241 10.27 -5.56 -11.22
N ALA A 242 10.08 -5.70 -9.91
CA ALA A 242 10.43 -4.69 -8.91
C ALA A 242 11.95 -4.44 -8.83
N LEU A 243 12.74 -5.51 -8.85
CA LEU A 243 14.20 -5.50 -8.74
C LEU A 243 14.91 -5.10 -10.03
N SER A 244 14.24 -5.28 -11.17
CA SER A 244 14.71 -4.90 -12.50
C SER A 244 14.19 -3.51 -12.93
N ALA A 245 13.40 -2.84 -12.09
CA ALA A 245 12.87 -1.52 -12.41
C ALA A 245 14.00 -0.48 -12.53
N GLN A 246 13.85 0.45 -13.47
CA GLN A 246 14.90 1.43 -13.78
C GLN A 246 15.13 2.43 -12.63
N GLN A 247 14.07 2.79 -11.90
CA GLN A 247 14.15 3.64 -10.71
C GLN A 247 14.49 2.81 -9.46
N ARG A 248 15.74 2.92 -9.02
CA ARG A 248 16.28 2.27 -7.82
C ARG A 248 15.93 3.07 -6.56
N GLY A 249 14.68 2.94 -6.11
CA GLY A 249 14.16 3.59 -4.91
C GLY A 249 13.73 2.60 -3.81
N GLU A 250 12.82 3.05 -2.94
CA GLU A 250 12.26 2.26 -1.83
C GLU A 250 11.65 0.91 -2.25
N LEU A 251 11.13 0.81 -3.49
CA LEU A 251 10.56 -0.43 -4.04
C LEU A 251 11.59 -1.59 -4.07
N HIS A 252 12.86 -1.29 -4.39
CA HIS A 252 13.92 -2.29 -4.39
C HIS A 252 14.21 -2.77 -2.96
N GLY A 253 14.27 -1.83 -2.01
CA GLY A 253 14.45 -2.14 -0.60
C GLY A 253 13.32 -3.01 -0.06
N LEU A 254 12.07 -2.69 -0.40
CA LEU A 254 10.91 -3.51 -0.07
C LEU A 254 11.03 -4.91 -0.65
N ALA A 255 11.28 -5.05 -1.96
CA ALA A 255 11.40 -6.35 -2.62
C ALA A 255 12.52 -7.22 -2.02
N LEU A 256 13.70 -6.64 -1.78
CA LEU A 256 14.83 -7.36 -1.17
C LEU A 256 14.55 -7.79 0.27
N ARG A 257 13.96 -6.91 1.10
CA ARG A 257 13.60 -7.24 2.49
C ARG A 257 12.50 -8.30 2.54
N THR A 258 11.51 -8.22 1.66
CA THR A 258 10.45 -9.23 1.55
C THR A 258 11.03 -10.57 1.10
N LEU A 259 11.96 -10.58 0.13
CA LEU A 259 12.63 -11.82 -0.29
C LEU A 259 13.46 -12.41 0.85
N GLU A 260 14.20 -11.59 1.58
CA GLU A 260 15.00 -12.03 2.72
C GLU A 260 14.11 -12.65 3.79
N PHE A 261 13.01 -11.99 4.13
CA PHE A 261 12.01 -12.51 5.06
C PHE A 261 11.44 -13.86 4.57
N TRP A 262 11.13 -14.02 3.30
CA TRP A 262 10.65 -15.30 2.75
C TRP A 262 11.71 -16.38 2.81
N VAL A 263 12.94 -16.10 2.38
CA VAL A 263 14.05 -17.07 2.40
C VAL A 263 14.39 -17.52 3.84
N ASP A 264 14.23 -16.64 4.83
CA ASP A 264 14.50 -16.95 6.22
C ASP A 264 13.39 -17.75 6.92
N ASN A 265 12.14 -17.57 6.50
CA ASN A 265 10.98 -18.18 7.16
C ASN A 265 10.37 -19.37 6.39
N LEU A 266 10.76 -19.58 5.14
CA LEU A 266 10.34 -20.74 4.35
C LEU A 266 11.31 -21.90 4.56
N MET A 267 10.79 -23.13 4.51
CA MET A 267 11.67 -24.28 4.42
C MET A 267 12.52 -24.16 3.14
N PRO A 268 13.85 -24.34 3.23
CA PRO A 268 14.76 -24.10 2.11
C PRO A 268 14.41 -24.94 0.88
N ASP A 269 13.94 -26.17 1.09
CA ASP A 269 13.55 -27.09 0.03
C ASP A 269 12.29 -26.60 -0.71
N TYR A 270 11.37 -25.93 -0.01
CA TYR A 270 10.16 -25.38 -0.64
C TYR A 270 10.48 -24.20 -1.56
N CYS A 271 11.30 -23.25 -1.10
CA CYS A 271 11.74 -22.13 -1.95
C CYS A 271 12.46 -22.62 -3.19
N CYS A 272 13.39 -23.58 -3.03
CA CYS A 272 14.11 -24.13 -4.16
C CYS A 272 13.19 -24.92 -5.09
N ALA A 273 12.20 -25.65 -4.57
CA ALA A 273 11.20 -26.36 -5.38
C ALA A 273 10.30 -25.40 -6.18
N VAL A 274 9.89 -24.27 -5.60
CA VAL A 274 9.10 -23.26 -6.34
C VAL A 274 9.94 -22.61 -7.44
N LEU A 275 11.21 -22.34 -7.18
CA LEU A 275 12.13 -21.80 -8.19
C LEU A 275 12.44 -22.84 -9.28
N SER A 276 12.62 -24.11 -8.92
CA SER A 276 12.96 -25.16 -9.89
C SER A 276 11.78 -25.55 -10.79
N GLN A 277 10.54 -25.24 -10.39
CA GLN A 277 9.36 -25.43 -11.24
C GLN A 277 9.37 -24.50 -12.47
N ASP A 278 10.04 -23.35 -12.40
CA ASP A 278 10.12 -22.36 -13.47
C ASP A 278 11.58 -21.90 -13.62
N PRO A 279 12.38 -22.58 -14.48
CA PRO A 279 13.81 -22.27 -14.62
C PRO A 279 14.05 -20.84 -15.11
N ALA A 280 13.15 -20.31 -15.96
CA ALA A 280 13.22 -18.93 -16.42
C ALA A 280 13.08 -17.95 -15.24
N LEU A 281 12.10 -18.15 -14.37
CA LEU A 281 11.92 -17.34 -13.15
C LEU A 281 13.17 -17.38 -12.25
N GLN A 282 13.78 -18.55 -12.10
CA GLN A 282 14.98 -18.73 -11.30
C GLN A 282 16.16 -17.91 -11.86
N THR A 283 16.39 -17.97 -13.18
CA THR A 283 17.45 -17.18 -13.83
C THR A 283 17.19 -15.68 -13.72
N ASP A 284 15.94 -15.25 -13.92
CA ASP A 284 15.52 -13.85 -13.82
C ASP A 284 15.73 -13.27 -12.41
N ILE A 285 15.36 -14.03 -11.36
CA ILE A 285 15.58 -13.61 -9.97
C ILE A 285 17.07 -13.47 -9.68
N MET A 286 17.87 -14.44 -10.11
CA MET A 286 19.32 -14.40 -9.89
C MET A 286 19.98 -13.25 -10.65
N ALA A 287 19.59 -13.01 -11.91
CA ALA A 287 20.06 -11.88 -12.70
C ALA A 287 19.68 -10.54 -12.04
N ALA A 288 18.43 -10.42 -11.58
CA ALA A 288 17.95 -9.22 -10.88
C ALA A 288 18.71 -8.99 -9.57
N LEU A 289 18.93 -10.03 -8.76
CA LEU A 289 19.72 -9.95 -7.52
C LEU A 289 21.18 -9.55 -7.81
N CYS A 290 21.81 -10.16 -8.81
CA CYS A 290 23.17 -9.82 -9.22
C CYS A 290 23.29 -8.36 -9.69
N SER A 291 22.30 -7.83 -10.42
CA SER A 291 22.26 -6.43 -10.85
C SER A 291 22.17 -5.41 -9.69
N ASN A 292 21.78 -5.90 -8.51
CA ASN A 292 21.65 -5.17 -7.26
C ASN A 292 22.89 -5.31 -6.34
N LEU A 293 23.87 -6.14 -6.70
CA LEU A 293 25.18 -6.23 -6.02
C LEU A 293 26.06 -5.02 -6.40
N ARG A 294 25.77 -3.87 -5.80
CA ARG A 294 26.53 -2.63 -6.04
C ARG A 294 27.26 -2.16 -4.79
N PRO A 295 28.47 -1.60 -4.93
CA PRO A 295 29.18 -0.95 -3.83
C PRO A 295 28.44 0.33 -3.36
N PRO A 296 28.84 0.91 -2.21
CA PRO A 296 28.35 2.21 -1.77
C PRO A 296 28.49 3.25 -2.89
N PRO A 297 27.53 4.17 -3.09
CA PRO A 297 26.50 4.64 -2.17
C PRO A 297 25.15 3.89 -2.21
N TYR A 298 25.05 2.74 -2.89
CA TYR A 298 23.79 1.99 -2.96
C TYR A 298 23.44 1.32 -1.62
N PRO A 299 22.30 1.64 -0.96
CA PRO A 299 22.02 1.19 0.41
C PRO A 299 21.65 -0.30 0.51
N PHE A 300 21.19 -0.93 -0.58
CA PHE A 300 20.66 -2.30 -0.53
C PHE A 300 21.65 -3.38 -1.02
N GLY A 301 22.89 -3.00 -1.36
CA GLY A 301 23.88 -3.94 -1.90
C GLY A 301 24.27 -5.06 -0.92
N THR A 302 24.30 -4.76 0.38
CA THR A 302 24.61 -5.73 1.44
C THR A 302 23.50 -6.78 1.61
N ILE A 303 22.23 -6.39 1.46
CA ILE A 303 21.07 -7.29 1.52
C ILE A 303 21.11 -8.24 0.31
N ALA A 304 21.36 -7.70 -0.88
CA ALA A 304 21.51 -8.51 -2.09
C ALA A 304 22.64 -9.54 -1.97
N LEU A 305 23.80 -9.14 -1.41
CA LEU A 305 24.94 -10.04 -1.20
C LEU A 305 24.58 -11.21 -0.26
N ARG A 306 23.88 -10.91 0.83
CA ARG A 306 23.44 -11.93 1.80
C ARG A 306 22.43 -12.90 1.18
N LEU A 307 21.47 -12.38 0.41
CA LEU A 307 20.47 -13.18 -0.31
C LEU A 307 21.12 -14.12 -1.32
N VAL A 308 22.05 -13.62 -2.14
CA VAL A 308 22.80 -14.42 -3.10
C VAL A 308 23.63 -15.48 -2.38
N GLY A 309 24.22 -15.19 -1.23
CA GLY A 309 24.91 -16.19 -0.40
C GLY A 309 23.97 -17.31 0.08
N LYS A 310 22.79 -16.97 0.60
CA LYS A 310 21.79 -17.93 1.10
C LYS A 310 21.21 -18.80 -0.03
N LEU A 311 20.90 -18.21 -1.18
CA LEU A 311 20.31 -18.89 -2.33
C LEU A 311 21.37 -19.65 -3.15
N GLY A 312 22.52 -19.03 -3.44
CA GLY A 312 23.59 -19.60 -4.25
C GLY A 312 24.29 -20.80 -3.61
N GLY A 313 24.37 -20.85 -2.28
CA GLY A 313 24.85 -22.03 -1.56
C GLY A 313 23.94 -23.26 -1.73
N ARG A 314 22.63 -23.04 -1.89
CA ARG A 314 21.59 -24.08 -1.92
C ARG A 314 21.10 -24.43 -3.32
N ASN A 315 21.24 -23.50 -4.29
CA ASN A 315 20.56 -23.59 -5.57
C ASN A 315 21.54 -23.46 -6.76
N ARG A 316 22.66 -24.19 -6.77
CA ARG A 316 23.67 -24.13 -7.86
C ARG A 316 23.14 -24.61 -9.23
N HIS A 317 21.93 -25.15 -9.28
CA HIS A 317 21.26 -25.67 -10.47
C HIS A 317 20.77 -24.58 -11.45
N PHE A 318 20.90 -23.27 -11.16
CA PHE A 318 20.61 -22.19 -12.14
C PHE A 318 21.77 -21.90 -13.10
N LEU A 319 22.98 -22.41 -12.82
CA LEU A 319 24.17 -22.19 -13.63
C LEU A 319 24.31 -23.04 -14.93
N PRO A 320 23.49 -24.08 -15.24
CA PRO A 320 23.67 -24.85 -16.46
C PRO A 320 23.07 -24.19 -17.71
N GLU A 321 22.15 -23.23 -17.57
CA GLU A 321 21.60 -22.49 -18.71
C GLU A 321 22.52 -21.32 -19.09
N ALA A 322 22.93 -21.30 -20.36
CA ALA A 322 23.67 -20.18 -20.93
C ALA A 322 22.86 -18.90 -20.76
N MET A 323 23.39 -17.95 -19.98
CA MET A 323 22.79 -16.64 -19.77
C MET A 323 22.51 -16.02 -21.15
N ALA A 324 21.24 -15.73 -21.44
CA ALA A 324 20.82 -15.19 -22.73
C ALA A 324 21.54 -13.86 -22.96
N LEU A 325 22.60 -13.89 -23.78
CA LEU A 325 23.32 -12.68 -24.16
C LEU A 325 22.39 -11.85 -25.05
N PRO A 326 22.10 -10.58 -24.70
CA PRO A 326 21.37 -9.72 -25.60
C PRO A 326 22.18 -9.60 -26.89
N MET A 327 21.59 -10.06 -27.99
CA MET A 327 22.19 -9.91 -29.32
C MET A 327 22.22 -8.41 -29.63
N ALA A 328 23.36 -7.77 -29.37
CA ALA A 328 23.58 -6.42 -29.85
C ALA A 328 23.50 -6.45 -31.39
N PRO A 329 22.83 -5.49 -32.05
CA PRO A 329 23.10 -5.23 -33.45
C PRO A 329 24.58 -4.81 -33.51
N THR A 330 25.45 -5.73 -33.92
CA THR A 330 26.91 -5.52 -33.90
C THR A 330 27.29 -4.39 -34.86
N PRO A 331 28.05 -3.37 -34.43
CA PRO A 331 28.92 -2.62 -35.35
C PRO A 331 30.25 -3.35 -35.62
N TRP A 332 30.42 -4.58 -35.12
CA TRP A 332 31.68 -5.31 -35.16
C TRP A 332 31.75 -6.14 -36.44
N ASN A 333 32.72 -5.81 -37.31
CA ASN A 333 33.09 -6.56 -38.49
C ASN A 333 33.23 -8.06 -38.17
N ALA A 334 32.71 -8.89 -39.07
CA ALA A 334 32.57 -10.34 -38.94
C ALA A 334 33.91 -11.15 -38.90
N ASP A 335 35.05 -10.52 -38.66
CA ASP A 335 36.37 -11.15 -38.79
C ASP A 335 37.03 -11.58 -37.47
N VAL A 336 36.36 -11.40 -36.32
CA VAL A 336 36.87 -11.89 -35.03
C VAL A 336 35.97 -12.99 -34.49
N CYS A 337 35.98 -14.14 -35.17
CA CYS A 337 35.51 -15.40 -34.61
C CYS A 337 36.49 -15.87 -33.53
N LEU A 338 36.12 -15.65 -32.26
CA LEU A 338 36.78 -16.27 -31.11
C LEU A 338 36.60 -17.80 -31.17
N GLN A 339 37.65 -18.50 -31.61
CA GLN A 339 37.83 -19.92 -31.35
C GLN A 339 38.03 -20.12 -29.85
N VAL A 340 36.99 -20.59 -29.15
CA VAL A 340 37.14 -21.20 -27.82
C VAL A 340 36.31 -22.48 -27.79
N ILE A 341 37.02 -23.60 -27.89
CA ILE A 341 37.00 -24.82 -27.05
C ILE A 341 37.39 -25.99 -27.96
N GLY A 342 38.69 -26.29 -27.96
CA GLY A 342 39.17 -27.64 -28.21
C GLY A 342 39.12 -28.41 -26.91
N LEU A 343 38.24 -29.41 -26.83
CA LEU A 343 38.37 -30.61 -25.99
C LEU A 343 37.54 -31.68 -26.71
N GLY A 344 38.25 -32.68 -27.24
CA GLY A 344 37.77 -33.57 -28.28
C GLY A 344 36.67 -34.53 -27.85
N LEU A 345 35.74 -34.76 -28.78
CA LEU A 345 35.17 -36.06 -29.08
C LEU A 345 35.15 -36.19 -30.61
N GLY A 346 35.67 -37.31 -31.09
CA GLY A 346 36.02 -37.51 -32.49
C GLY A 346 34.83 -37.69 -33.43
N GLN A 347 35.18 -37.46 -34.69
CA GLN A 347 34.61 -38.04 -35.92
C GLN A 347 33.15 -37.74 -36.25
N GLY A 348 32.95 -36.95 -37.31
CA GLY A 348 31.66 -36.87 -38.00
C GLY A 348 31.47 -35.64 -38.88
N TRP A 349 32.36 -35.43 -39.85
CA TRP A 349 32.12 -34.84 -41.16
C TRP A 349 30.96 -33.83 -41.32
N CYS A 350 31.32 -32.59 -41.63
CA CYS A 350 30.58 -31.80 -42.60
C CYS A 350 30.34 -32.61 -43.88
N SER A 351 29.09 -32.75 -44.30
CA SER A 351 28.74 -32.62 -45.72
C SER A 351 27.25 -32.39 -45.94
N ALA A 352 27.00 -31.31 -46.69
CA ALA A 352 26.01 -31.15 -47.74
C ALA A 352 24.55 -30.74 -47.39
N MET A 353 24.25 -29.56 -47.94
CA MET A 353 22.96 -28.90 -48.28
C MET A 353 22.23 -28.12 -47.21
#